data_AF-A0A7V2H730-F1
#
_entry.id   AF-A0A7V2H730-F1
#
_cell.length_a   1.000
_cell.length_b   1.000
_cell.length_c   1.000
_cell.angle_alpha   90.00
_cell.angle_beta   90.00
_cell.angle_gamma   90.00
#
_symmetry.space_group_name_H-M   'P 1'
#
loop_
_entity.id
_entity.type
_entity.pdbx_description
1 polymer ?
#
loop_
_entity_poly.entity_id
_entity_poly.type
_entity_poly.pdbx_seq_one_letter_code
_entity_poly.pdbx_strand_id
1 'polypeptide(L)'
;MELDNATLGTERKLYYRELIARFGYHNALQWNINEEYCWRYPISPEMIKQWASYIRAVDPFDRPLTVHSQGWQERTWGYFVGDNRFDSTSLQYYRYPPGYELARYGKEVEYWRNRTSNSGRKVVVSIDEGRETSDTNQGLQRKELLWATLLSGGQLEWSTTTFAWNDNLRRYDSINKASGHALKFMAQIPFWQMSPADELVTGENGSYGGAQVFAKANDVYAVYFPNASATGSINLGGTTGTFTARWYNPRTGVFEGSTRTFAGNKTSAIGAPPASSGDDWALLIRKTATGSRPAAPVAPTTPFATQPVESTRLVEVVA
;
A
#
# COMPACT_ATOMS: atom_id res chain seq x y z
N MET A 1 -2.91 -0.44 33.04
CA MET A 1 -2.49 -1.85 33.18
C MET A 1 -3.11 -2.54 31.98
N GLU A 2 -2.32 -3.26 31.19
CA GLU A 2 -2.84 -4.04 30.07
C GLU A 2 -3.80 -5.12 30.55
N LEU A 3 -4.77 -5.50 29.71
CA LEU A 3 -5.67 -6.61 29.99
C LEU A 3 -4.84 -7.88 30.28
N ASP A 4 -5.17 -8.56 31.38
CA ASP A 4 -4.44 -9.74 31.90
C ASP A 4 -2.94 -9.53 32.13
N ASN A 5 -2.52 -8.31 32.49
CA ASN A 5 -1.10 -7.96 32.62
C ASN A 5 -0.30 -8.30 31.35
N ALA A 6 -0.91 -8.11 30.17
CA ALA A 6 -0.37 -8.48 28.87
C ALA A 6 -0.05 -9.98 28.72
N THR A 7 -0.80 -10.84 29.39
CA THR A 7 -0.78 -12.29 29.14
C THR A 7 -2.03 -12.73 28.37
N LEU A 8 -2.04 -13.97 27.87
CA LEU A 8 -3.24 -14.59 27.30
C LEU A 8 -4.09 -15.25 28.42
N GLY A 9 -4.54 -14.43 29.36
CA GLY A 9 -5.38 -14.84 30.48
C GLY A 9 -6.84 -15.10 30.08
N THR A 10 -7.70 -15.27 31.08
CA THR A 10 -9.11 -15.62 30.87
C THR A 10 -9.86 -14.46 30.23
N GLU A 11 -9.60 -13.23 30.70
CA GLU A 11 -10.33 -12.04 30.31
C GLU A 11 -9.99 -11.65 28.86
N ARG A 12 -8.74 -11.76 28.42
CA ARG A 12 -8.32 -11.55 27.02
C ARG A 12 -8.90 -12.61 26.10
N LYS A 13 -8.92 -13.87 26.53
CA LYS A 13 -9.56 -14.96 25.76
C LYS A 13 -11.07 -14.75 25.60
N LEU A 14 -11.74 -14.28 26.65
CA LEU A 14 -13.16 -13.91 26.60
C LEU A 14 -13.38 -12.69 25.71
N TYR A 15 -12.53 -11.66 25.82
CA TYR A 15 -12.57 -10.46 24.98
C TYR A 15 -12.45 -10.80 23.48
N TYR A 16 -11.46 -11.60 23.09
CA TYR A 16 -11.31 -12.01 21.70
C TYR A 16 -12.51 -12.83 21.19
N ARG A 17 -13.04 -13.77 21.99
CA ARG A 17 -14.24 -14.52 21.60
C ARG A 17 -15.44 -13.60 21.40
N GLU A 18 -15.59 -12.59 22.25
CA GLU A 18 -16.69 -11.64 22.16
C GLU A 18 -16.57 -10.72 20.93
N LEU A 19 -15.36 -10.20 20.65
CA LEU A 19 -15.11 -9.41 19.43
C LEU A 19 -15.40 -10.22 18.17
N ILE A 20 -14.91 -11.47 18.11
CA ILE A 20 -15.12 -12.37 16.97
C ILE A 20 -16.61 -12.70 16.82
N ALA A 21 -17.33 -12.99 17.92
CA ALA A 21 -18.76 -13.28 17.86
C ALA A 21 -19.57 -12.07 17.37
N ARG A 22 -19.17 -10.85 17.73
CA ARG A 22 -19.88 -9.61 17.38
C ARG A 22 -19.55 -9.08 15.99
N PHE A 23 -18.33 -9.28 15.51
CA PHE A 23 -17.84 -8.61 14.30
C PHE A 23 -17.23 -9.55 13.27
N GLY A 24 -16.85 -10.78 13.65
CA GLY A 24 -16.14 -11.72 12.79
C GLY A 24 -16.90 -12.07 11.51
N TYR A 25 -18.22 -11.91 11.45
CA TYR A 25 -19.02 -12.13 10.24
C TYR A 25 -18.88 -11.02 9.18
N HIS A 26 -18.29 -9.86 9.51
CA HIS A 26 -18.11 -8.77 8.55
C HIS A 26 -17.06 -9.08 7.48
N ASN A 27 -17.41 -8.90 6.20
CA ASN A 27 -16.53 -9.21 5.07
C ASN A 27 -15.29 -8.30 4.96
N ALA A 28 -15.38 -7.06 5.43
CA ALA A 28 -14.30 -6.07 5.36
C ALA A 28 -13.72 -5.84 6.76
N LEU A 29 -13.05 -6.86 7.30
CA LEU A 29 -12.46 -6.86 8.64
C LEU A 29 -11.03 -7.43 8.60
N GLN A 30 -10.13 -6.77 9.31
CA GLN A 30 -8.79 -7.25 9.66
C GLN A 30 -8.62 -7.13 11.18
N TRP A 31 -8.00 -8.12 11.80
CA TRP A 31 -7.60 -8.06 13.21
C TRP A 31 -6.21 -7.42 13.32
N ASN A 32 -6.13 -6.23 13.90
CA ASN A 32 -4.89 -5.65 14.40
C ASN A 32 -4.83 -5.90 15.90
N ILE A 33 -4.02 -6.87 16.33
CA ILE A 33 -4.21 -7.51 17.65
C ILE A 33 -3.57 -6.78 18.82
N ASN A 34 -2.79 -5.73 18.53
CA ASN A 34 -2.26 -4.84 19.55
C ASN A 34 -1.68 -3.57 18.91
N GLU A 35 -2.00 -2.44 19.51
CA GLU A 35 -1.42 -1.14 19.19
C GLU A 35 -0.01 -1.01 19.78
N GLU A 36 1.00 -0.70 18.96
CA GLU A 36 2.35 -0.36 19.40
C GLU A 36 2.96 -1.35 20.43
N TYR A 37 2.86 -2.65 20.16
CA TYR A 37 3.05 -3.71 21.18
C TYR A 37 4.39 -3.71 21.92
N CYS A 38 5.39 -3.07 21.34
CA CYS A 38 6.76 -3.04 21.81
C CYS A 38 7.16 -1.75 22.53
N TRP A 39 6.26 -0.79 22.80
CA TRP A 39 6.62 0.48 23.45
C TRP A 39 6.27 0.54 24.93
N ARG A 40 4.98 0.51 25.27
CA ARG A 40 4.56 0.89 26.63
C ARG A 40 4.70 -0.24 27.63
N TYR A 41 4.55 -1.46 27.12
CA TYR A 41 4.57 -2.68 27.89
C TYR A 41 5.56 -3.65 27.24
N PRO A 42 6.33 -4.42 28.01
CA PRO A 42 7.33 -5.34 27.47
C PRO A 42 6.66 -6.62 26.93
N ILE A 43 5.80 -6.48 25.93
CA ILE A 43 5.11 -7.60 25.29
C ILE A 43 6.09 -8.25 24.32
N SER A 44 6.45 -9.51 24.56
CA SER A 44 7.38 -10.21 23.67
C SER A 44 6.70 -10.63 22.36
N PRO A 45 7.46 -10.78 21.26
CA PRO A 45 6.94 -11.36 20.03
C PRO A 45 6.30 -12.74 20.24
N GLU A 46 6.80 -13.55 21.18
CA GLU A 46 6.22 -14.85 21.55
C GLU A 46 4.82 -14.69 22.16
N MET A 47 4.59 -13.65 22.96
CA MET A 47 3.27 -13.38 23.53
C MET A 47 2.28 -12.98 22.43
N ILE A 48 2.69 -12.09 21.51
CA ILE A 48 1.88 -11.72 20.33
C ILE A 48 1.55 -12.95 19.48
N LYS A 49 2.53 -13.85 19.27
CA LYS A 49 2.33 -15.14 18.59
C LYS A 49 1.30 -16.03 19.31
N GLN A 50 1.28 -16.06 20.65
CA GLN A 50 0.27 -16.79 21.42
C GLN A 50 -1.13 -16.18 21.23
N TRP A 51 -1.25 -14.86 21.23
CA TRP A 51 -2.52 -14.16 20.99
C TRP A 51 -3.05 -14.44 19.59
N ALA A 52 -2.19 -14.31 18.57
CA ALA A 52 -2.51 -14.63 17.19
C ALA A 52 -2.95 -16.10 17.03
N SER A 53 -2.22 -17.05 17.64
CA SER A 53 -2.60 -18.47 17.65
C SER A 53 -4.00 -18.70 18.22
N TYR A 54 -4.36 -18.01 19.29
CA TYR A 54 -5.68 -18.15 19.88
C TYR A 54 -6.78 -17.59 18.99
N ILE A 55 -6.59 -16.38 18.44
CA ILE A 55 -7.55 -15.78 17.49
C ILE A 55 -7.76 -16.71 16.29
N ARG A 56 -6.67 -17.22 15.68
CA ARG A 56 -6.76 -18.19 14.58
C ARG A 56 -7.51 -19.47 14.95
N ALA A 57 -7.46 -19.91 16.21
CA ALA A 57 -8.15 -21.10 16.67
C ALA A 57 -9.65 -20.88 16.94
N VAL A 58 -10.08 -19.64 17.18
CA VAL A 58 -11.48 -19.33 17.53
C VAL A 58 -12.23 -18.49 16.51
N ASP A 59 -11.55 -17.86 15.55
CA ASP A 59 -12.17 -17.13 14.44
C ASP A 59 -12.55 -18.10 13.30
N PRO A 60 -13.84 -18.43 13.12
CA PRO A 60 -14.25 -19.39 12.11
C PRO A 60 -14.15 -18.84 10.67
N PHE A 61 -13.90 -17.54 10.51
CA PHE A 61 -13.84 -16.89 9.20
C PHE A 61 -12.42 -16.71 8.67
N ASP A 62 -11.40 -17.07 9.47
CA ASP A 62 -9.98 -16.95 9.12
C ASP A 62 -9.62 -15.54 8.58
N ARG A 63 -10.04 -14.50 9.32
CA ARG A 63 -9.86 -13.11 8.90
C ARG A 63 -8.38 -12.74 8.83
N PRO A 64 -8.01 -11.77 7.96
CA PRO A 64 -6.68 -11.19 7.95
C PRO A 64 -6.24 -10.74 9.34
N LEU A 65 -4.98 -11.05 9.71
CA LEU A 65 -4.43 -10.73 11.02
C LEU A 65 -3.06 -10.04 10.92
N THR A 66 -2.86 -9.00 11.71
CA THR A 66 -1.59 -8.27 11.88
C THR A 66 -1.36 -7.85 13.35
N VAL A 67 -0.19 -7.28 13.64
CA VAL A 67 0.06 -6.51 14.87
C VAL A 67 0.76 -5.19 14.52
N HIS A 68 0.40 -4.10 15.21
CA HIS A 68 0.99 -2.79 15.01
C HIS A 68 2.36 -2.67 15.69
N SER A 69 3.38 -2.27 14.93
CA SER A 69 4.76 -2.15 15.39
C SER A 69 5.27 -0.72 15.39
N GLN A 70 5.73 -0.27 16.56
CA GLN A 70 6.21 1.09 16.76
C GLN A 70 7.68 1.28 16.41
N GLY A 71 7.95 1.40 15.11
CA GLY A 71 9.30 1.57 14.57
C GLY A 71 10.23 0.41 14.89
N TRP A 72 11.53 0.63 14.65
CA TRP A 72 12.58 -0.38 14.76
C TRP A 72 12.17 -1.66 14.05
N GLN A 73 11.70 -1.54 12.81
CA GLN A 73 10.87 -2.58 12.20
C GLN A 73 11.56 -3.94 12.12
N GLU A 74 12.88 -3.97 12.01
CA GLU A 74 13.69 -5.19 12.11
C GLU A 74 13.62 -5.92 13.46
N ARG A 75 13.45 -5.16 14.54
CA ARG A 75 13.40 -5.60 15.94
C ARG A 75 11.99 -5.58 16.51
N THR A 76 10.99 -5.37 15.68
CA THR A 76 9.58 -5.40 16.08
C THR A 76 8.86 -6.32 15.11
N TRP A 77 8.40 -5.81 13.97
CA TRP A 77 7.70 -6.61 12.98
C TRP A 77 8.55 -7.73 12.34
N GLY A 78 9.87 -7.55 12.30
CA GLY A 78 10.83 -8.54 11.79
C GLY A 78 10.73 -9.93 12.42
N TYR A 79 10.23 -10.04 13.66
CA TYR A 79 10.05 -11.31 14.36
C TYR A 79 8.90 -12.19 13.83
N PHE A 80 8.05 -11.65 12.97
CA PHE A 80 6.88 -12.35 12.40
C PHE A 80 7.07 -12.73 10.92
N VAL A 81 8.23 -12.41 10.33
CA VAL A 81 8.55 -12.81 8.95
C VAL A 81 8.55 -14.33 8.82
N GLY A 82 7.76 -14.86 7.89
CA GLY A 82 7.63 -16.31 7.68
C GLY A 82 6.57 -16.99 8.55
N ASP A 83 6.01 -16.28 9.52
CA ASP A 83 4.98 -16.81 10.42
C ASP A 83 3.62 -16.85 9.71
N ASN A 84 2.98 -18.02 9.66
CA ASN A 84 1.75 -18.21 8.90
C ASN A 84 0.51 -17.56 9.54
N ARG A 85 0.63 -17.11 10.80
CA ARG A 85 -0.46 -16.47 11.54
C ARG A 85 -0.70 -15.01 11.16
N PHE A 86 0.18 -14.41 10.38
CA PHE A 86 0.11 -12.99 10.01
C PHE A 86 -0.01 -12.83 8.49
N ASP A 87 -0.95 -12.00 8.05
CA ASP A 87 -1.30 -11.83 6.63
C ASP A 87 -0.84 -10.51 6.05
N SER A 88 -0.66 -9.53 6.92
CA SER A 88 -0.23 -8.18 6.59
C SER A 88 0.72 -7.64 7.65
N THR A 89 1.56 -6.70 7.27
CA THR A 89 2.31 -5.85 8.21
C THR A 89 1.40 -4.73 8.70
N SER A 90 1.67 -4.14 9.88
CA SER A 90 1.13 -2.85 10.32
C SER A 90 2.30 -2.01 10.84
N LEU A 91 2.95 -1.28 9.94
CA LEU A 91 4.23 -0.63 10.21
C LEU A 91 4.05 0.85 10.53
N GLN A 92 4.49 1.25 11.72
CA GLN A 92 4.68 2.66 12.07
C GLN A 92 6.08 3.15 11.69
N TYR A 93 6.13 4.13 10.82
CA TYR A 93 7.34 4.87 10.46
C TYR A 93 7.25 6.30 11.01
N TYR A 94 7.48 6.40 12.32
CA TYR A 94 7.39 7.66 13.07
C TYR A 94 8.76 8.30 13.38
N ARG A 95 8.78 9.63 13.54
CA ARG A 95 9.97 10.50 13.51
C ARG A 95 10.60 10.78 14.88
N TYR A 96 10.45 9.95 15.92
CA TYR A 96 11.11 10.26 17.21
C TYR A 96 11.87 9.10 17.89
N PRO A 97 13.17 9.30 18.23
CA PRO A 97 14.00 10.47 17.89
C PRO A 97 14.21 10.59 16.37
N PRO A 98 14.40 11.81 15.83
CA PRO A 98 14.41 12.04 14.40
C PRO A 98 15.56 11.31 13.71
N GLY A 99 15.23 10.44 12.75
CA GLY A 99 16.17 10.04 11.69
C GLY A 99 16.32 8.55 11.39
N TYR A 100 15.72 7.63 12.15
CA TYR A 100 16.07 6.21 11.95
C TYR A 100 15.21 5.48 10.90
N GLU A 101 13.90 5.68 10.88
CA GLU A 101 13.01 4.94 9.98
C GLU A 101 11.87 5.85 9.51
N LEU A 102 11.96 6.38 8.29
CA LEU A 102 10.91 7.19 7.67
C LEU A 102 10.46 6.52 6.37
N ALA A 103 9.20 6.11 6.29
CA ALA A 103 8.61 5.63 5.05
C ALA A 103 8.61 6.76 4.01
N ARG A 104 9.41 6.61 2.95
CA ARG A 104 9.47 7.56 1.83
C ARG A 104 9.91 6.86 0.56
N TYR A 105 9.28 7.22 -0.55
CA TYR A 105 9.73 6.81 -1.89
C TYR A 105 9.74 5.28 -2.05
N GLY A 106 8.80 4.59 -1.39
CA GLY A 106 8.54 3.16 -1.64
C GLY A 106 9.53 2.17 -1.02
N LYS A 107 10.74 2.62 -0.64
CA LYS A 107 11.86 1.76 -0.22
C LYS A 107 11.52 0.77 0.89
N GLU A 108 10.79 1.24 1.90
CA GLU A 108 10.37 0.40 3.03
C GLU A 108 9.41 -0.71 2.58
N VAL A 109 8.50 -0.38 1.66
CA VAL A 109 7.56 -1.34 1.10
C VAL A 109 8.28 -2.42 0.30
N GLU A 110 9.20 -2.02 -0.58
CA GLU A 110 9.98 -2.95 -1.39
C GLU A 110 10.86 -3.85 -0.53
N TYR A 111 11.47 -3.28 0.51
CA TYR A 111 12.26 -4.01 1.50
C TYR A 111 11.43 -5.13 2.14
N TRP A 112 10.27 -4.79 2.71
CA TRP A 112 9.42 -5.77 3.40
C TRP A 112 8.80 -6.79 2.44
N ARG A 113 8.44 -6.38 1.22
CA ARG A 113 7.98 -7.33 0.18
C ARG A 113 9.07 -8.34 -0.18
N ASN A 114 10.30 -7.89 -0.35
CA ASN A 114 11.43 -8.77 -0.65
C ASN A 114 11.70 -9.72 0.53
N ARG A 115 11.81 -9.18 1.75
CA ARG A 115 12.10 -9.94 2.96
C ARG A 115 11.06 -11.04 3.23
N THR A 116 9.78 -10.71 3.10
CA THR A 116 8.68 -11.67 3.32
C THR A 116 8.55 -12.67 2.17
N SER A 117 8.83 -12.25 0.93
CA SER A 117 8.92 -13.20 -0.19
C SER A 117 10.04 -14.22 0.01
N ASN A 118 11.22 -13.78 0.49
CA ASN A 118 12.38 -14.65 0.71
C ASN A 118 12.21 -15.62 1.88
N SER A 119 11.29 -15.36 2.82
CA SER A 119 10.95 -16.32 3.87
C SER A 119 9.99 -17.42 3.40
N GLY A 120 9.50 -17.35 2.16
CA GLY A 120 8.49 -18.26 1.62
C GLY A 120 7.05 -17.87 1.96
N ARG A 121 6.83 -16.79 2.73
CA ARG A 121 5.50 -16.29 3.10
C ARG A 121 5.35 -14.82 2.73
N LYS A 122 4.81 -14.59 1.53
CA LYS A 122 4.40 -13.24 1.09
C LYS A 122 3.25 -12.75 1.98
N VAL A 123 3.33 -11.52 2.44
CA VAL A 123 2.27 -10.81 3.18
C VAL A 123 1.98 -9.48 2.47
N VAL A 124 0.80 -8.90 2.72
CA VAL A 124 0.53 -7.53 2.30
C VAL A 124 1.37 -6.58 3.14
N VAL A 125 2.09 -5.64 2.53
CA VAL A 125 2.85 -4.64 3.28
C VAL A 125 1.98 -3.41 3.50
N SER A 126 1.51 -3.21 4.74
CA SER A 126 0.83 -1.99 5.20
C SER A 126 1.82 -1.04 5.87
N ILE A 127 1.89 0.19 5.36
CA ILE A 127 2.35 1.34 6.12
C ILE A 127 1.12 1.87 6.86
N ASP A 128 0.96 1.44 8.10
CA ASP A 128 -0.18 1.77 8.94
C ASP A 128 -0.06 3.23 9.39
N GLU A 129 1.09 3.55 9.98
CA GLU A 129 1.33 4.90 10.48
C GLU A 129 2.59 5.50 9.84
N GLY A 130 2.38 6.27 8.78
CA GLY A 130 3.43 7.06 8.14
C GLY A 130 3.68 8.41 8.82
N ARG A 131 4.16 9.38 8.02
CA ARG A 131 4.24 10.77 8.46
C ARG A 131 2.83 11.30 8.73
N GLU A 132 2.62 11.86 9.92
CA GLU A 132 1.34 12.47 10.27
C GLU A 132 0.87 13.49 9.23
N THR A 133 -0.40 13.38 8.87
CA THR A 133 -1.06 14.28 7.94
C THR A 133 -1.48 15.57 8.62
N SER A 134 -1.07 16.70 8.03
CA SER A 134 -1.41 18.06 8.43
C SER A 134 -1.96 18.85 7.25
N ASP A 135 -2.48 20.06 7.48
CA ASP A 135 -3.00 20.93 6.41
C ASP A 135 -1.97 21.25 5.35
N THR A 136 -0.71 21.33 5.76
CA THR A 136 0.36 21.89 4.94
C THR A 136 1.15 20.83 4.20
N ASN A 137 0.96 19.54 4.52
CA ASN A 137 1.80 18.48 3.96
C ASN A 137 1.08 17.50 3.01
N GLN A 138 -0.25 17.60 2.83
CA GLN A 138 -1.02 16.66 2.01
C GLN A 138 -0.52 16.55 0.56
N GLY A 139 -0.13 17.67 -0.06
CA GLY A 139 0.46 17.66 -1.41
C GLY A 139 1.81 16.94 -1.46
N LEU A 140 2.63 17.06 -0.42
CA LEU A 140 3.89 16.33 -0.28
C LEU A 140 3.64 14.85 -0.02
N GLN A 141 2.67 14.49 0.84
CA GLN A 141 2.33 13.09 1.12
C GLN A 141 1.87 12.35 -0.12
N ARG A 142 1.12 13.02 -1.02
CA ARG A 142 0.80 12.47 -2.34
C ARG A 142 2.07 12.13 -3.14
N LYS A 143 3.06 13.03 -3.16
CA LYS A 143 4.31 12.88 -3.93
C LYS A 143 5.30 11.90 -3.32
N GLU A 144 5.45 11.89 -1.99
CA GLU A 144 6.50 11.15 -1.29
C GLU A 144 6.07 9.78 -0.76
N LEU A 145 4.76 9.60 -0.52
CA LEU A 145 4.26 8.42 0.21
C LEU A 145 3.18 7.67 -0.56
N LEU A 146 2.06 8.32 -0.93
CA LEU A 146 0.90 7.62 -1.53
C LEU A 146 1.27 6.81 -2.78
N TRP A 147 1.77 7.47 -3.82
CA TRP A 147 2.05 6.80 -5.09
C TRP A 147 3.23 5.85 -4.99
N ALA A 148 4.25 6.22 -4.22
CA ALA A 148 5.42 5.37 -4.02
C ALA A 148 5.03 4.07 -3.30
N THR A 149 4.26 4.13 -2.21
CA THR A 149 3.76 2.93 -1.52
C THR A 149 2.93 2.03 -2.44
N LEU A 150 2.01 2.62 -3.22
CA LEU A 150 1.14 1.85 -4.13
C LEU A 150 1.92 1.18 -5.27
N LEU A 151 2.88 1.90 -5.89
CA LEU A 151 3.68 1.36 -6.99
C LEU A 151 4.83 0.45 -6.53
N SER A 152 5.22 0.54 -5.26
CA SER A 152 6.02 -0.49 -4.60
C SER A 152 5.19 -1.70 -4.17
N GLY A 153 3.88 -1.72 -4.41
CA GLY A 153 2.97 -2.86 -4.18
C GLY A 153 2.54 -3.06 -2.72
N GLY A 154 2.53 -1.99 -1.93
CA GLY A 154 2.00 -1.97 -0.57
C GLY A 154 0.65 -1.25 -0.47
N GLN A 155 0.18 -1.11 0.75
CA GLN A 155 -0.97 -0.29 1.14
C GLN A 155 -0.56 0.73 2.20
N LEU A 156 -1.41 1.74 2.41
CA LEU A 156 -1.11 2.90 3.25
C LEU A 156 -2.35 3.35 3.99
N GLU A 157 -2.16 3.76 5.23
CA GLU A 157 -3.16 4.41 6.06
C GLU A 157 -2.69 5.82 6.45
N TRP A 158 -3.64 6.71 6.76
CA TRP A 158 -3.35 8.11 7.05
C TRP A 158 -3.53 8.41 8.54
N SER A 159 -2.42 8.48 9.26
CA SER A 159 -2.38 9.08 10.59
C SER A 159 -2.47 10.60 10.48
N THR A 160 -3.03 11.26 11.51
CA THR A 160 -3.25 12.72 11.50
C THR A 160 -2.71 13.35 12.77
N THR A 161 -2.23 14.59 12.69
CA THR A 161 -1.63 15.33 13.83
C THR A 161 -2.60 15.60 14.99
N THR A 162 -3.85 15.16 14.89
CA THR A 162 -4.92 15.45 15.86
C THR A 162 -5.61 14.19 16.38
N PHE A 163 -5.14 12.98 16.03
CA PHE A 163 -5.63 11.64 16.42
C PHE A 163 -7.01 11.61 17.11
N ALA A 164 -7.09 11.97 18.40
CA ALA A 164 -8.28 11.86 19.26
C ALA A 164 -9.19 13.12 19.37
N TRP A 165 -8.87 14.23 18.71
CA TRP A 165 -9.54 15.54 18.90
C TRP A 165 -10.01 16.18 17.59
N ASN A 166 -10.31 15.36 16.57
CA ASN A 166 -10.66 15.88 15.26
C ASN A 166 -12.13 15.67 14.90
N ASP A 167 -12.93 16.71 15.14
CA ASP A 167 -14.34 16.74 14.74
C ASP A 167 -14.52 17.15 13.26
N ASN A 168 -13.44 17.46 12.54
CA ASN A 168 -13.49 17.95 11.15
C ASN A 168 -12.50 17.27 10.21
N LEU A 169 -12.90 16.09 9.70
CA LEU A 169 -12.15 15.35 8.69
C LEU A 169 -12.01 16.07 7.33
N ARG A 170 -12.77 17.15 7.07
CA ARG A 170 -12.63 17.93 5.81
C ARG A 170 -11.28 18.63 5.72
N ARG A 171 -10.61 18.80 6.87
CA ARG A 171 -9.25 19.29 6.98
C ARG A 171 -8.26 18.49 6.11
N TYR A 172 -8.55 17.20 5.88
CA TYR A 172 -7.73 16.27 5.11
C TYR A 172 -8.32 15.93 3.73
N ASP A 173 -9.24 16.75 3.22
CA ASP A 173 -9.95 16.49 1.96
C ASP A 173 -9.00 16.42 0.75
N SER A 174 -7.87 17.14 0.77
CA SER A 174 -6.89 17.10 -0.32
C SER A 174 -6.23 15.73 -0.45
N ILE A 175 -5.80 15.12 0.66
CA ILE A 175 -5.22 13.78 0.62
C ILE A 175 -6.30 12.71 0.39
N ASN A 176 -7.50 12.87 0.95
CA ASN A 176 -8.61 11.94 0.70
C ASN A 176 -8.99 11.89 -0.79
N LYS A 177 -9.08 13.05 -1.45
CA LYS A 177 -9.30 13.13 -2.91
C LYS A 177 -8.13 12.51 -3.68
N ALA A 178 -6.89 12.81 -3.29
CA ALA A 178 -5.72 12.21 -3.92
C ALA A 178 -5.69 10.69 -3.80
N SER A 179 -6.05 10.12 -2.64
CA SER A 179 -6.23 8.68 -2.45
C SER A 179 -7.31 8.12 -3.36
N GLY A 180 -8.46 8.79 -3.47
CA GLY A 180 -9.51 8.42 -4.42
C GLY A 180 -9.05 8.42 -5.89
N HIS A 181 -8.23 9.41 -6.29
CA HIS A 181 -7.62 9.46 -7.61
C HIS A 181 -6.61 8.33 -7.82
N ALA A 182 -5.79 8.00 -6.82
CA ALA A 182 -4.86 6.89 -6.92
C ALA A 182 -5.60 5.56 -7.03
N LEU A 183 -6.63 5.31 -6.22
CA LEU A 183 -7.47 4.11 -6.31
C LEU A 183 -8.13 3.95 -7.69
N LYS A 184 -8.65 5.05 -8.27
CA LYS A 184 -9.18 5.04 -9.65
C LYS A 184 -8.14 4.58 -10.67
N PHE A 185 -6.88 4.99 -10.52
CA PHE A 185 -5.79 4.55 -11.37
C PHE A 185 -5.40 3.08 -11.11
N MET A 186 -5.28 2.68 -9.83
CA MET A 186 -4.92 1.31 -9.47
C MET A 186 -5.96 0.29 -9.98
N ALA A 187 -7.26 0.64 -9.98
CA ALA A 187 -8.32 -0.17 -10.57
C ALA A 187 -8.18 -0.39 -12.10
N GLN A 188 -7.33 0.38 -12.77
CA GLN A 188 -7.04 0.22 -14.19
C GLN A 188 -5.93 -0.83 -14.43
N ILE A 189 -5.14 -1.20 -13.43
CA ILE A 189 -3.98 -2.09 -13.60
C ILE A 189 -4.16 -3.39 -12.81
N PRO A 190 -3.60 -4.53 -13.28
CA PRO A 190 -3.62 -5.79 -12.55
C PRO A 190 -2.56 -5.77 -11.45
N PHE A 191 -2.67 -4.85 -10.49
CA PHE A 191 -1.63 -4.54 -9.51
C PHE A 191 -1.15 -5.77 -8.71
N TRP A 192 -2.01 -6.78 -8.49
CA TRP A 192 -1.66 -8.05 -7.84
C TRP A 192 -0.73 -8.96 -8.66
N GLN A 193 -0.53 -8.67 -9.95
CA GLN A 193 0.38 -9.38 -10.85
C GLN A 193 1.65 -8.57 -11.16
N MET A 194 1.83 -7.42 -10.52
CA MET A 194 2.89 -6.46 -10.84
C MET A 194 3.98 -6.45 -9.76
N SER A 195 5.18 -6.04 -10.16
CA SER A 195 6.35 -5.90 -9.30
C SER A 195 7.01 -4.52 -9.52
N PRO A 196 7.68 -3.95 -8.50
CA PRO A 196 8.41 -2.71 -8.63
C PRO A 196 9.56 -2.92 -9.62
N ALA A 197 9.85 -1.92 -10.44
CA ALA A 197 10.82 -2.01 -11.54
C ALA A 197 11.38 -0.61 -11.87
N ASP A 198 11.70 0.18 -10.85
CA ASP A 198 12.15 1.57 -10.95
C ASP A 198 13.33 1.73 -11.92
N GLU A 199 14.19 0.71 -12.01
CA GLU A 199 15.34 0.65 -12.92
C GLU A 199 14.99 0.72 -14.41
N LEU A 200 13.72 0.54 -14.78
CA LEU A 200 13.26 0.68 -16.16
C LEU A 200 13.24 2.12 -16.64
N VAL A 201 13.25 3.11 -15.75
CA VAL A 201 13.28 4.53 -16.11
C VAL A 201 14.65 5.13 -15.79
N THR A 202 15.19 5.93 -16.71
CA THR A 202 16.46 6.63 -16.54
C THR A 202 16.44 8.03 -17.13
N GLY A 203 17.19 8.96 -16.54
CA GLY A 203 17.31 10.34 -17.00
C GLY A 203 16.14 11.26 -16.63
N GLU A 204 15.31 10.81 -15.69
CA GLU A 204 14.25 11.58 -15.06
C GLU A 204 14.78 12.52 -13.96
N ASN A 205 13.91 13.39 -13.47
CA ASN A 205 14.22 14.23 -12.31
C ASN A 205 14.28 13.37 -11.03
N GLY A 206 15.44 13.32 -10.39
CA GLY A 206 15.67 12.54 -9.15
C GLY A 206 15.07 13.13 -7.87
N SER A 207 14.34 14.24 -7.93
CA SER A 207 13.62 14.78 -6.75
C SER A 207 12.67 13.72 -6.21
N TYR A 208 12.51 13.67 -4.88
CA TYR A 208 11.63 12.71 -4.22
C TYR A 208 11.97 11.24 -4.53
N GLY A 209 13.25 10.92 -4.77
CA GLY A 209 13.69 9.55 -5.05
C GLY A 209 13.60 9.12 -6.51
N GLY A 210 13.08 9.96 -7.41
CA GLY A 210 12.97 9.66 -8.84
C GLY A 210 11.60 9.09 -9.22
N ALA A 211 11.53 8.47 -10.39
CA ALA A 211 10.31 7.81 -10.85
C ALA A 211 10.05 6.52 -10.05
N GLN A 212 8.77 6.18 -9.87
CA GLN A 212 8.34 4.91 -9.30
C GLN A 212 7.66 4.09 -10.39
N VAL A 213 8.09 2.86 -10.61
CA VAL A 213 7.63 2.02 -11.72
C VAL A 213 7.07 0.72 -11.16
N PHE A 214 5.83 0.41 -11.54
CA PHE A 214 5.21 -0.88 -11.27
C PHE A 214 4.92 -1.59 -12.58
N ALA A 215 5.41 -2.82 -12.72
CA ALA A 215 5.44 -3.51 -14.00
C ALA A 215 4.87 -4.92 -13.90
N LYS A 216 4.05 -5.27 -14.89
CA LYS A 216 3.88 -6.64 -15.36
C LYS A 216 4.60 -6.70 -16.70
N ALA A 217 5.78 -7.32 -16.69
CA ALA A 217 6.69 -7.34 -17.83
C ALA A 217 5.98 -7.78 -19.13
N ASN A 218 6.26 -7.07 -20.23
CA ASN A 218 5.69 -7.29 -21.56
C ASN A 218 4.15 -7.17 -21.65
N ASP A 219 3.49 -6.51 -20.69
CA ASP A 219 2.04 -6.27 -20.69
C ASP A 219 1.69 -4.83 -20.28
N VAL A 220 1.94 -4.44 -19.02
CA VAL A 220 1.51 -3.14 -18.49
C VAL A 220 2.53 -2.58 -17.51
N TYR A 221 2.73 -1.28 -17.58
CA TYR A 221 3.64 -0.51 -16.74
C TYR A 221 2.90 0.74 -16.25
N ALA A 222 2.96 0.98 -14.94
CA ALA A 222 2.56 2.23 -14.33
C ALA A 222 3.84 2.95 -13.89
N VAL A 223 4.00 4.20 -14.30
CA VAL A 223 5.14 5.03 -13.90
C VAL A 223 4.58 6.25 -13.19
N TYR A 224 5.11 6.60 -12.02
CA TYR A 224 4.79 7.85 -11.33
C TYR A 224 6.04 8.73 -11.27
N PHE A 225 5.89 9.96 -11.75
CA PHE A 225 6.89 11.01 -11.63
C PHE A 225 6.42 11.99 -10.56
N PRO A 226 7.07 12.10 -9.40
CA PRO A 226 6.73 13.11 -8.39
C PRO A 226 7.09 14.53 -8.86
N ASN A 227 7.98 14.64 -9.85
CA ASN A 227 8.31 15.85 -10.60
C ASN A 227 8.60 15.47 -12.06
N ALA A 228 7.74 15.89 -12.99
CA ALA A 228 7.82 15.51 -14.40
C ALA A 228 8.60 16.52 -15.28
N SER A 229 9.44 17.39 -14.67
CA SER A 229 10.19 18.41 -15.41
C SER A 229 11.21 17.80 -16.34
N ALA A 230 11.72 16.63 -15.96
CA ALA A 230 12.41 15.68 -16.81
C ALA A 230 11.83 14.28 -16.56
N THR A 231 11.33 13.62 -17.60
CA THR A 231 10.75 12.26 -17.51
C THR A 231 11.69 11.18 -18.02
N GLY A 232 12.83 11.55 -18.62
CA GLY A 232 13.81 10.59 -19.11
C GLY A 232 13.30 9.64 -20.19
N SER A 233 13.80 8.41 -20.14
CA SER A 233 13.50 7.31 -21.05
C SER A 233 13.08 6.05 -20.29
N ILE A 234 12.22 5.24 -20.91
CA ILE A 234 11.84 3.93 -20.41
C ILE A 234 12.49 2.82 -21.25
N ASN A 235 13.11 1.85 -20.58
CA ASN A 235 13.66 0.64 -21.17
C ASN A 235 12.54 -0.40 -21.32
N LEU A 236 12.12 -0.64 -22.56
CA LEU A 236 11.22 -1.74 -22.92
C LEU A 236 11.99 -2.88 -23.63
N GLY A 237 13.29 -2.97 -23.41
CA GLY A 237 14.12 -4.11 -23.82
C GLY A 237 13.56 -5.42 -23.26
N GLY A 238 13.61 -6.50 -24.05
CA GLY A 238 13.02 -7.78 -23.66
C GLY A 238 11.48 -7.86 -23.77
N THR A 239 10.83 -6.80 -24.26
CA THR A 239 9.40 -6.81 -24.59
C THR A 239 9.17 -6.93 -26.09
N THR A 240 7.95 -7.28 -26.50
CA THR A 240 7.57 -7.39 -27.92
C THR A 240 6.29 -6.62 -28.22
N GLY A 241 6.12 -6.24 -29.48
CA GLY A 241 4.93 -5.54 -29.97
C GLY A 241 4.98 -4.03 -29.72
N THR A 242 3.79 -3.42 -29.70
CA THR A 242 3.60 -1.98 -29.60
C THR A 242 2.89 -1.66 -28.31
N PHE A 243 3.26 -0.57 -27.64
CA PHE A 243 2.66 -0.11 -26.41
C PHE A 243 2.02 1.26 -26.62
N THR A 244 0.85 1.47 -26.05
CA THR A 244 0.21 2.80 -25.94
C THR A 244 0.45 3.38 -24.55
N ALA A 245 0.69 4.67 -24.47
CA ALA A 245 0.92 5.38 -23.22
C ALA A 245 0.01 6.59 -23.06
N ARG A 246 -0.55 6.78 -21.87
CA ARG A 246 -1.46 7.88 -21.53
C ARG A 246 -1.10 8.49 -20.18
N TRP A 247 -1.02 9.80 -20.15
CA TRP A 247 -0.78 10.57 -18.93
C TRP A 247 -2.05 10.64 -18.08
N TYR A 248 -1.88 10.44 -16.77
CA TYR A 248 -2.90 10.54 -15.74
C TYR A 248 -2.48 11.60 -14.74
N ASN A 249 -3.38 12.54 -14.48
CA ASN A 249 -3.13 13.63 -13.56
C ASN A 249 -3.55 13.21 -12.14
N PRO A 250 -2.60 12.97 -11.22
CA PRO A 250 -2.89 12.50 -9.86
C PRO A 250 -3.64 13.54 -9.00
N ARG A 251 -3.63 14.82 -9.41
CA ARG A 251 -4.33 15.91 -8.71
C ARG A 251 -5.81 15.96 -9.06
N THR A 252 -6.18 15.58 -10.28
CA THR A 252 -7.56 15.70 -10.82
C THR A 252 -8.23 14.35 -11.03
N GLY A 253 -7.46 13.27 -11.11
CA GLY A 253 -7.96 11.91 -11.27
C GLY A 253 -8.41 11.55 -12.68
N VAL A 254 -7.87 12.21 -13.71
CA VAL A 254 -8.26 12.03 -15.12
C VAL A 254 -7.06 11.78 -16.03
N PHE A 255 -7.29 11.07 -17.13
CA PHE A 255 -6.30 10.94 -18.20
C PHE A 255 -6.33 12.16 -19.10
N GLU A 256 -5.16 12.74 -19.38
CA GLU A 256 -5.01 14.00 -20.11
C GLU A 256 -4.01 13.86 -21.28
N GLY A 257 -4.15 14.75 -22.27
CA GLY A 257 -3.29 14.79 -23.46
C GLY A 257 -3.51 13.65 -24.47
N SER A 258 -2.63 13.60 -25.46
CA SER A 258 -2.68 12.62 -26.55
C SER A 258 -2.06 11.28 -26.14
N THR A 259 -2.59 10.19 -26.70
CA THR A 259 -1.97 8.87 -26.58
C THR A 259 -0.65 8.84 -27.33
N ARG A 260 0.40 8.30 -26.70
CA ARG A 260 1.71 8.07 -27.32
C ARG A 260 1.91 6.59 -27.62
N THR A 261 2.79 6.29 -28.56
CA THR A 261 3.10 4.91 -28.94
C THR A 261 4.59 4.64 -28.74
N PHE A 262 4.89 3.50 -28.12
CA PHE A 262 6.25 2.97 -27.96
C PHE A 262 6.36 1.64 -28.70
N ALA A 263 7.52 1.37 -29.29
CA ALA A 263 7.86 0.04 -29.75
C ALA A 263 8.52 -0.72 -28.60
N GLY A 264 8.19 -2.00 -28.45
CA GLY A 264 8.94 -2.90 -27.59
C GLY A 264 10.35 -3.15 -28.11
N ASN A 265 11.14 -3.88 -27.32
CA ASN A 265 12.54 -4.24 -27.60
C ASN A 265 13.48 -3.04 -27.81
N LYS A 266 13.18 -1.89 -27.19
CA LYS A 266 14.06 -0.71 -27.22
C LYS A 266 13.84 0.19 -26.02
N THR A 267 14.82 1.06 -25.77
CA THR A 267 14.66 2.23 -24.91
C THR A 267 13.98 3.36 -25.69
N SER A 268 13.00 4.02 -25.07
CA SER A 268 12.25 5.12 -25.69
C SER A 268 12.18 6.33 -24.78
N ALA A 269 12.42 7.53 -25.33
CA ALA A 269 12.20 8.78 -24.61
C ALA A 269 10.71 8.92 -24.25
N ILE A 270 10.42 9.15 -22.96
CA ILE A 270 9.04 9.23 -22.45
C ILE A 270 8.35 10.50 -22.96
N GLY A 271 9.09 11.61 -22.98
CA GLY A 271 8.61 12.94 -23.39
C GLY A 271 7.77 13.63 -22.31
N ALA A 272 7.46 14.91 -22.55
CA ALA A 272 6.80 15.75 -21.55
C ALA A 272 5.35 15.33 -21.25
N PRO A 273 4.87 15.59 -20.01
CA PRO A 273 3.43 15.52 -19.70
C PRO A 273 2.65 16.63 -20.42
N PRO A 274 1.30 16.55 -20.45
CA PRO A 274 0.46 17.49 -21.20
C PRO A 274 0.56 18.95 -20.71
N ALA A 275 0.79 19.14 -19.42
CA ALA A 275 0.91 20.46 -18.77
C ALA A 275 1.68 20.33 -17.45
N SER A 276 2.01 21.48 -16.85
CA SER A 276 2.59 21.59 -15.50
C SER A 276 3.72 20.57 -15.25
N SER A 277 4.76 20.59 -16.09
CA SER A 277 5.83 19.60 -16.01
C SER A 277 6.58 19.64 -14.68
N GLY A 278 6.62 20.78 -13.96
CA GLY A 278 7.17 20.84 -12.60
C GLY A 278 6.39 20.06 -11.52
N ASP A 279 5.21 19.54 -11.84
CA ASP A 279 4.34 18.80 -10.94
C ASP A 279 4.32 17.28 -11.20
N ASP A 280 3.55 16.55 -10.38
CA ASP A 280 3.52 15.10 -10.42
C ASP A 280 2.64 14.50 -11.53
N TRP A 281 3.03 13.40 -12.14
CA TRP A 281 2.25 12.77 -13.21
C TRP A 281 2.40 11.26 -13.14
N ALA A 282 1.29 10.54 -13.36
CA ALA A 282 1.36 9.10 -13.62
C ALA A 282 1.27 8.84 -15.12
N LEU A 283 2.02 7.88 -15.62
CA LEU A 283 1.99 7.41 -17.00
C LEU A 283 1.59 5.93 -16.98
N LEU A 284 0.50 5.63 -17.67
CA LEU A 284 0.09 4.26 -17.88
C LEU A 284 0.52 3.82 -19.28
N ILE A 285 1.39 2.82 -19.34
CA ILE A 285 1.88 2.21 -20.58
C ILE A 285 1.31 0.80 -20.67
N ARG A 286 0.69 0.45 -21.78
CA ARG A 286 0.06 -0.85 -22.00
C ARG A 286 0.37 -1.40 -23.37
N LYS A 287 0.62 -2.69 -23.45
CA LYS A 287 0.73 -3.42 -24.71
C LYS A 287 -0.58 -3.29 -25.47
N THR A 288 -0.46 -2.91 -26.73
CA THR A 288 -1.57 -2.81 -27.67
C THR A 288 -2.02 -4.22 -27.98
N ALA A 289 -3.28 -4.55 -27.67
CA ALA A 289 -3.83 -5.84 -28.06
C ALA A 289 -4.05 -5.84 -29.58
N THR A 290 -3.59 -6.88 -30.27
CA THR A 290 -4.07 -7.21 -31.62
C THR A 290 -5.45 -7.87 -31.46
N GLY A 291 -6.52 -7.06 -31.40
CA GLY A 291 -7.92 -7.50 -31.25
C GLY A 291 -8.62 -6.96 -30.00
N SER A 292 -9.94 -7.17 -29.90
CA SER A 292 -10.76 -6.75 -28.76
C SER A 292 -10.32 -7.46 -27.48
N ARG A 293 -9.73 -6.69 -26.56
CA ARG A 293 -9.22 -7.19 -25.27
C ARG A 293 -10.40 -7.57 -24.35
N PRO A 294 -10.31 -8.69 -23.60
CA PRO A 294 -11.23 -8.93 -22.50
C PRO A 294 -11.15 -7.79 -21.47
N ALA A 295 -12.26 -7.53 -20.76
CA ALA A 295 -12.31 -6.52 -19.70
C ALA A 295 -11.12 -6.67 -18.74
N ALA A 296 -10.71 -5.58 -18.08
CA ALA A 296 -9.70 -5.63 -17.04
C ALA A 296 -10.01 -6.80 -16.09
N PRO A 297 -9.04 -7.65 -15.73
CA PRO A 297 -9.31 -8.78 -14.87
C PRO A 297 -9.95 -8.25 -13.59
N VAL A 298 -11.14 -8.75 -13.29
CA VAL A 298 -11.78 -8.52 -12.00
C VAL A 298 -10.84 -9.13 -10.96
N ALA A 299 -10.58 -8.42 -9.87
CA ALA A 299 -9.81 -8.99 -8.75
C ALA A 299 -10.37 -10.39 -8.43
N PRO A 300 -9.53 -11.39 -8.12
CA PRO A 300 -10.03 -12.71 -7.76
C PRO A 300 -11.11 -12.54 -6.70
N THR A 301 -12.34 -12.99 -7.01
CA THR A 301 -13.36 -13.15 -5.98
C THR A 301 -12.76 -14.09 -4.96
N THR A 302 -12.59 -13.62 -3.72
CA THR A 302 -12.40 -14.51 -2.58
C THR A 302 -13.45 -15.62 -2.67
N PRO A 303 -13.08 -16.89 -2.44
CA PRO A 303 -13.97 -18.00 -2.71
C PRO A 303 -15.05 -18.11 -1.63
N PHE A 304 -16.01 -17.20 -1.61
CA PHE A 304 -17.32 -17.37 -1.00
C PHE A 304 -18.34 -16.61 -1.83
N ALA A 305 -19.01 -17.31 -2.74
CA ALA A 305 -20.20 -16.81 -3.38
C ALA A 305 -21.30 -16.62 -2.33
N THR A 306 -21.54 -15.38 -1.92
CA THR A 306 -22.88 -14.95 -1.50
C THR A 306 -23.20 -13.62 -2.18
N GLN A 307 -24.44 -13.53 -2.65
CA GLN A 307 -25.03 -12.48 -3.50
C GLN A 307 -24.75 -11.05 -2.98
N PRO A 308 -24.76 -10.01 -3.85
CA PRO A 308 -24.37 -8.67 -3.46
C PRO A 308 -25.38 -8.07 -2.49
N VAL A 309 -24.90 -7.59 -1.35
CA VAL A 309 -25.62 -6.63 -0.50
C VAL A 309 -24.91 -5.29 -0.65
N GLU A 310 -25.72 -4.25 -0.85
CA GLU A 310 -25.29 -2.87 -1.04
C GLU A 310 -24.38 -2.36 0.09
N SER A 311 -23.38 -1.56 -0.32
CA SER A 311 -22.60 -0.60 0.46
C SER A 311 -22.40 -0.90 1.96
N THR A 312 -21.27 -1.49 2.30
CA THR A 312 -20.73 -1.43 3.67
C THR A 312 -19.36 -0.79 3.70
N ARG A 313 -19.24 0.21 4.58
CA ARG A 313 -18.01 0.94 4.89
C ARG A 313 -17.01 0.02 5.60
N LEU A 314 -15.72 0.27 5.35
CA LEU A 314 -14.63 -0.29 6.15
C LEU A 314 -14.84 0.04 7.63
N VAL A 315 -14.71 -0.97 8.49
CA VAL A 315 -14.64 -0.80 9.95
C VAL A 315 -13.34 -1.46 10.38
N GLU A 316 -12.39 -0.65 10.79
CA GLU A 316 -11.24 -1.11 11.54
C GLU A 316 -11.66 -1.25 13.01
N VAL A 317 -11.38 -2.42 13.60
CA VAL A 317 -11.60 -2.66 15.03
C VAL A 317 -10.22 -2.86 15.66
N VAL A 318 -9.73 -1.81 16.31
CA VAL A 318 -8.52 -1.85 17.13
C VAL A 318 -8.86 -2.59 18.43
N ALA A 319 -8.09 -3.64 18.74
CA ALA A 319 -8.27 -4.45 19.94
C ALA A 319 -7.46 -3.93 21.12
#